data_AF-M4C5A4-F1
#
_entry.id   AF-M4C5A4-F1
#
_cell.length_a   1.000
_cell.length_b   1.000
_cell.length_c   1.000
_cell.angle_alpha   90.00
_cell.angle_beta   90.00
_cell.angle_gamma   90.00
#
_symmetry.space_group_name_H-M   'P 1'
#
loop_
_entity.id
_entity.type
_entity.pdbx_description
1 polymer ?
#
loop_
_entity_poly.entity_id
_entity_poly.type
_entity_poly.pdbx_seq_one_letter_code
_entity_poly.pdbx_strand_id
1 'polypeptide(L)'
;MGKSGSSPLSSEKRCMSTNQDESPVDGGELPTRSIVTMLRLENRLPEYIVDASRYSWAVNHTWQCGEKFRMLFRNPQGQPGEYYGGVTAGSLPFDKHGMLPWESLRITWDDDDGADNNRINPWEAEFTGLGSARK
;
A
#
# COMPACT_ATOMS: atom_id res chain seq x y z
N MET A 1 43.45 5.89 -53.56
CA MET A 1 43.86 4.67 -52.82
C MET A 1 42.71 4.23 -51.93
N GLY A 2 42.31 2.95 -52.02
CA GLY A 2 41.35 2.20 -51.14
C GLY A 2 39.92 2.75 -51.08
N LYS A 3 38.91 2.28 -51.84
CA LYS A 3 38.17 1.00 -51.78
C LYS A 3 37.81 0.53 -50.36
N SER A 4 36.53 0.66 -49.98
CA SER A 4 35.63 -0.37 -49.37
C SER A 4 34.52 0.33 -48.57
N GLY A 5 33.23 0.07 -48.72
CA GLY A 5 32.51 -0.90 -49.52
C GLY A 5 30.99 -0.79 -49.28
N SER A 6 30.24 -1.33 -50.25
CA SER A 6 28.88 -1.88 -50.20
C SER A 6 27.68 -1.04 -49.70
N SER A 7 26.92 -0.50 -50.65
CA SER A 7 25.44 -0.67 -50.71
C SER A 7 25.12 -2.15 -51.09
N PRO A 8 23.89 -2.71 -51.05
CA PRO A 8 22.57 -2.04 -51.08
C PRO A 8 21.40 -2.72 -50.28
N LEU A 9 20.27 -1.98 -50.21
CA LEU A 9 18.85 -2.37 -50.27
C LEU A 9 18.29 -3.67 -49.64
N SER A 10 17.09 -3.48 -49.09
CA SER A 10 15.92 -4.38 -49.09
C SER A 10 15.66 -5.19 -47.82
N SER A 11 14.49 -5.01 -47.21
CA SER A 11 13.42 -6.01 -47.19
C SER A 11 12.28 -5.55 -46.27
N GLU A 12 11.10 -5.35 -46.85
CA GLU A 12 9.84 -5.43 -46.13
C GLU A 12 9.77 -6.73 -45.32
N LYS A 13 9.40 -6.66 -44.03
CA LYS A 13 8.86 -7.80 -43.29
C LYS A 13 7.57 -7.40 -42.60
N ARG A 14 6.49 -7.83 -43.25
CA ARG A 14 5.16 -8.04 -42.70
C ARG A 14 5.20 -9.18 -41.66
N CYS A 15 4.20 -9.17 -40.76
CA CYS A 15 3.78 -10.25 -39.85
C CYS A 15 4.71 -10.43 -38.62
N MET A 16 4.22 -10.54 -37.39
CA MET A 16 3.05 -11.29 -36.96
C MET A 16 2.33 -10.59 -35.80
N SER A 17 1.00 -10.52 -35.90
CA SER A 17 0.13 -10.45 -34.73
C SER A 17 0.51 -11.59 -33.79
N THR A 18 1.11 -11.27 -32.65
CA THR A 18 1.26 -12.26 -31.59
C THR A 18 -0.03 -12.20 -30.80
N ASN A 19 -0.95 -13.10 -31.15
CA ASN A 19 -2.00 -13.54 -30.24
C ASN A 19 -1.27 -14.11 -29.03
N GLN A 20 -1.09 -13.30 -27.98
CA GLN A 20 -0.84 -13.86 -26.66
C GLN A 20 -2.17 -14.37 -26.18
N ASP A 21 -2.39 -15.65 -26.50
CA ASP A 21 -3.03 -16.66 -25.68
C ASP A 21 -3.52 -16.08 -24.34
N GLU A 22 -4.76 -15.58 -24.33
CA GLU A 22 -5.55 -15.50 -23.10
C GLU A 22 -5.68 -16.94 -22.63
N SER A 23 -4.72 -17.38 -21.80
CA SER A 23 -4.92 -18.55 -20.98
C SER A 23 -6.27 -18.35 -20.28
N PRO A 24 -7.20 -19.32 -20.35
CA PRO A 24 -8.46 -19.19 -19.64
C PRO A 24 -8.11 -18.89 -18.19
N VAL A 25 -8.62 -17.79 -17.66
CA VAL A 25 -8.65 -17.57 -16.22
C VAL A 25 -9.46 -18.75 -15.70
N ASP A 26 -8.77 -19.79 -15.26
CA ASP A 26 -9.36 -20.96 -14.65
C ASP A 26 -10.28 -20.41 -13.57
N GLY A 27 -11.59 -20.60 -13.77
CA GLY A 27 -12.65 -20.19 -12.87
C GLY A 27 -12.63 -21.06 -11.62
N GLY A 28 -11.45 -21.25 -11.05
CA GLY A 28 -11.18 -22.00 -9.85
C GLY A 28 -12.04 -21.42 -8.75
N GLU A 29 -13.11 -22.15 -8.45
CA GLU A 29 -14.01 -21.87 -7.35
C GLU A 29 -13.15 -21.67 -6.10
N LEU A 30 -13.13 -20.43 -5.59
CA LEU A 30 -12.32 -20.12 -4.41
C LEU A 30 -12.77 -21.05 -3.30
N PRO A 31 -11.85 -21.70 -2.58
CA PRO A 31 -12.22 -22.62 -1.52
C PRO A 31 -13.08 -21.88 -0.49
N THR A 32 -14.37 -22.22 -0.44
CA THR A 32 -15.37 -21.66 0.48
C THR A 32 -15.23 -22.18 1.91
N ARG A 33 -14.10 -22.83 2.22
CA ARG A 33 -13.83 -23.37 3.55
C ARG A 33 -13.56 -22.20 4.49
N SER A 34 -14.27 -22.17 5.61
CA SER A 34 -14.05 -21.16 6.64
C SER A 34 -12.64 -21.31 7.24
N ILE A 35 -11.95 -20.18 7.36
CA ILE A 35 -10.72 -20.08 8.14
C ILE A 35 -11.12 -19.61 9.53
N VAL A 36 -10.78 -20.40 10.55
CA VAL A 36 -11.02 -20.03 11.95
C VAL A 36 -9.69 -19.57 12.55
N THR A 37 -9.68 -18.36 13.10
CA THR A 37 -8.53 -17.80 13.82
C THR A 37 -8.95 -17.29 15.18
N MET A 38 -8.06 -17.42 16.17
CA MET A 38 -8.29 -16.90 17.51
C MET A 38 -7.56 -15.56 17.64
N LEU A 39 -8.33 -14.50 17.87
CA LEU A 39 -7.78 -13.17 18.11
C LEU A 39 -7.96 -12.80 19.56
N ARG A 40 -6.84 -12.44 20.20
CA ARG A 40 -6.90 -11.74 21.47
C ARG A 40 -7.19 -10.29 21.16
N LEU A 41 -8.38 -9.84 21.54
CA LEU A 41 -8.74 -8.42 21.51
C LEU A 41 -8.05 -7.66 22.66
N GLU A 42 -6.76 -7.93 22.84
CA GLU A 42 -5.91 -7.05 23.63
C GLU A 42 -5.78 -5.77 22.80
N ASN A 43 -6.11 -4.65 23.41
CA ASN A 43 -6.18 -3.40 22.70
C ASN A 43 -4.79 -2.76 22.52
N ARG A 44 -3.93 -3.51 21.85
CA ARG A 44 -2.56 -3.15 21.51
C ARG A 44 -2.51 -3.00 20.00
N LEU A 45 -1.88 -1.91 19.56
CA LEU A 45 -1.44 -1.81 18.18
C LEU A 45 -0.45 -2.95 17.89
N PRO A 46 -0.43 -3.46 16.66
CA PRO A 46 -1.19 -3.00 15.48
C PRO A 46 -2.51 -3.77 15.24
N GLU A 47 -3.47 -3.16 14.53
CA GLU A 47 -4.79 -3.79 14.23
C GLU A 47 -4.69 -4.94 13.21
N TYR A 48 -4.97 -6.19 13.62
CA TYR A 48 -4.86 -7.38 12.74
C TYR A 48 -6.06 -7.64 11.81
N ILE A 49 -7.23 -7.09 12.13
CA ILE A 49 -8.41 -7.13 11.26
C ILE A 49 -8.81 -5.69 10.98
N VAL A 50 -8.88 -5.37 9.70
CA VAL A 50 -9.26 -4.05 9.21
C VAL A 50 -10.43 -4.20 8.22
N ASP A 51 -11.32 -3.21 8.22
CA ASP A 51 -12.36 -3.12 7.20
C ASP A 51 -11.74 -3.02 5.79
N ALA A 52 -12.28 -3.79 4.84
CA ALA A 52 -11.73 -3.88 3.50
C ALA A 52 -11.73 -2.53 2.77
N SER A 53 -12.73 -1.66 3.01
CA SER A 53 -12.80 -0.34 2.40
C SER A 53 -11.74 0.60 2.99
N ARG A 54 -11.50 0.52 4.31
CA ARG A 54 -10.43 1.27 4.98
C ARG A 54 -9.06 0.85 4.47
N TYR A 55 -8.81 -0.45 4.40
CA TYR A 55 -7.57 -1.00 3.83
C TYR A 55 -7.36 -0.51 2.39
N SER A 56 -8.38 -0.67 1.54
CA SER A 56 -8.31 -0.30 0.12
C SER A 56 -8.07 1.20 -0.06
N TRP A 57 -8.72 2.04 0.74
CA TRP A 57 -8.49 3.48 0.70
C TRP A 57 -7.06 3.82 1.09
N ALA A 58 -6.56 3.28 2.20
CA ALA A 58 -5.25 3.59 2.73
C ALA A 58 -4.11 3.11 1.81
N VAL A 59 -4.19 1.88 1.27
CA VAL A 59 -3.14 1.34 0.40
C VAL A 59 -3.09 2.05 -0.96
N ASN A 60 -4.23 2.53 -1.46
CA ASN A 60 -4.28 3.28 -2.72
C ASN A 60 -4.00 4.78 -2.54
N HIS A 61 -3.89 5.26 -1.31
CA HIS A 61 -3.58 6.65 -1.03
C HIS A 61 -2.11 6.94 -1.36
N THR A 62 -1.85 8.01 -2.11
CA THR A 62 -0.49 8.48 -2.37
C THR A 62 -0.06 9.43 -1.25
N TRP A 63 0.62 8.88 -0.25
CA TRP A 63 1.14 9.63 0.89
C TRP A 63 2.19 10.65 0.46
N GLN A 64 2.06 11.89 0.92
CA GLN A 64 3.11 12.90 0.72
C GLN A 64 3.96 13.01 1.98
N CYS A 65 5.27 13.25 1.86
CA CYS A 65 6.10 13.55 3.03
C CYS A 65 5.68 14.90 3.65
N GLY A 66 5.61 14.96 4.98
CA GLY A 66 5.16 16.15 5.71
C GLY A 66 3.64 16.26 5.85
N GLU A 67 2.88 15.29 5.31
CA GLU A 67 1.42 15.28 5.41
C GLU A 67 1.00 15.04 6.87
N LYS A 68 0.10 15.90 7.36
CA LYS A 68 -0.40 15.82 8.73
C LYS A 68 -1.42 14.70 8.87
N PHE A 69 -1.21 13.88 9.89
CA PHE A 69 -2.14 12.83 10.26
C PHE A 69 -2.44 12.89 11.76
N ARG A 70 -3.49 12.17 12.16
CA ARG A 70 -3.75 11.82 13.56
C ARG A 70 -4.03 10.33 13.67
N MET A 71 -3.69 9.75 14.81
CA MET A 71 -3.96 8.33 15.10
C MET A 71 -4.66 8.21 16.45
N LEU A 72 -5.74 7.43 16.50
CA LEU A 72 -6.45 7.15 17.74
C LEU A 72 -5.73 6.05 18.51
N PHE A 73 -5.16 6.39 19.66
CA PHE A 73 -4.73 5.41 20.64
C PHE A 73 -5.91 5.08 21.55
N ARG A 74 -6.18 3.80 21.73
CA ARG A 74 -7.27 3.33 22.56
C ARG A 74 -6.75 2.86 23.92
N ASN A 75 -7.57 2.94 24.96
CA ASN A 75 -7.19 2.53 26.33
C ASN A 75 -7.11 0.99 26.49
N PRO A 76 -6.52 0.40 27.54
CA PRO A 76 -6.44 -1.06 27.67
C PRO A 76 -7.77 -1.83 27.55
N GLN A 77 -8.92 -1.16 27.74
CA GLN A 77 -10.27 -1.70 27.65
C GLN A 77 -10.89 -1.63 26.24
N GLY A 78 -10.18 -1.15 25.22
CA GLY A 78 -10.73 -1.08 23.86
C GLY A 78 -11.43 0.24 23.51
N GLN A 79 -11.57 1.16 24.47
CA GLN A 79 -12.34 2.38 24.25
C GLN A 79 -11.49 3.46 23.58
N PRO A 80 -12.09 4.33 22.73
CA PRO A 80 -11.41 5.49 22.18
C PRO A 80 -10.70 6.27 23.29
N GLY A 81 -9.38 6.40 23.18
CA GLY A 81 -8.57 7.21 24.08
C GLY A 81 -8.31 8.55 23.44
N GLU A 82 -7.04 8.85 23.23
CA GLU A 82 -6.57 10.14 22.73
C GLU A 82 -6.07 10.05 21.30
N TYR A 83 -6.21 11.15 20.57
CA TYR A 83 -5.59 11.30 19.26
C TYR A 83 -4.19 11.86 19.42
N TYR A 84 -3.23 11.22 18.77
CA TYR A 84 -1.85 11.67 18.67
C TYR A 84 -1.58 12.11 17.24
N GLY A 85 -0.98 13.28 17.09
CA GLY A 85 -0.68 13.89 15.81
C GLY A 85 0.75 13.61 15.36
N GLY A 86 0.97 13.68 14.06
CA GLY A 86 2.32 13.63 13.50
C GLY A 86 2.35 14.01 12.03
N VAL A 87 3.53 13.85 11.44
CA VAL A 87 3.76 13.99 10.00
C VAL A 87 4.25 12.69 9.39
N THR A 88 3.86 12.41 8.16
CA THR A 88 4.42 11.33 7.36
C THR A 88 5.85 11.65 6.94
N ALA A 89 6.72 10.63 6.92
CA ALA A 89 8.13 10.74 6.58
C ALA A 89 8.55 9.81 5.41
N GLY A 90 7.56 9.24 4.71
CA GLY A 90 7.73 8.32 3.58
C GLY A 90 7.16 6.93 3.85
N SER A 91 7.43 5.97 2.97
CA SER A 91 6.96 4.59 3.14
C SER A 91 8.00 3.56 2.70
N LEU A 92 7.83 2.34 3.18
CA LEU A 92 8.51 1.18 2.63
C LEU A 92 7.96 0.84 1.24
N PRO A 93 8.79 0.34 0.32
CA PRO A 93 8.33 -0.07 -1.00
C PRO A 93 7.44 -1.32 -0.90
N PHE A 94 6.63 -1.52 -1.93
CA PHE A 94 5.93 -2.78 -2.15
C PHE A 94 6.92 -3.94 -2.26
N ASP A 95 6.51 -5.10 -1.77
CA ASP A 95 7.27 -6.33 -1.94
C ASP A 95 7.17 -6.90 -3.37
N LYS A 96 7.85 -8.02 -3.60
CA LYS A 96 7.84 -8.71 -4.91
C LYS A 96 6.45 -9.23 -5.34
N HIS A 97 5.47 -9.25 -4.43
CA HIS A 97 4.09 -9.66 -4.68
C HIS A 97 3.15 -8.46 -4.86
N GLY A 98 3.66 -7.23 -4.84
CA GLY A 98 2.85 -6.02 -4.94
C GLY A 98 2.08 -5.70 -3.66
N MET A 99 2.54 -6.19 -2.50
CA MET A 99 1.92 -5.95 -1.20
C MET A 99 2.74 -4.95 -0.38
N LEU A 100 2.09 -4.03 0.33
CA LEU A 100 2.77 -3.20 1.32
C LEU A 100 3.13 -4.04 2.55
N PRO A 101 4.36 -3.92 3.08
CA PRO A 101 4.71 -4.60 4.31
C PRO A 101 3.89 -4.05 5.48
N TRP A 102 3.79 -4.84 6.54
CA TRP A 102 3.25 -4.37 7.81
C TRP A 102 4.06 -3.17 8.32
N GLU A 103 3.36 -2.18 8.88
CA GLU A 103 3.97 -0.92 9.33
C GLU A 103 4.79 -0.24 8.21
N SER A 104 4.20 -0.13 7.01
CA SER A 104 4.89 0.45 5.86
C SER A 104 5.03 1.97 5.92
N LEU A 105 4.18 2.69 6.66
CA LEU A 105 4.18 4.15 6.68
C LEU A 105 5.16 4.64 7.76
N ARG A 106 6.16 5.42 7.35
CA ARG A 106 7.07 6.11 8.28
C ARG A 106 6.46 7.42 8.71
N ILE A 107 6.61 7.75 9.98
CA ILE A 107 6.04 8.94 10.58
C ILE A 107 7.02 9.59 11.57
N THR A 108 6.73 10.82 11.95
CA THR A 108 7.32 11.51 13.08
C THR A 108 6.17 12.05 13.93
N TRP A 109 6.13 11.67 15.20
CA TRP A 109 5.12 12.19 16.14
C TRP A 109 5.40 13.66 16.45
N ASP A 110 4.36 14.44 16.71
CA ASP A 110 4.52 15.87 17.01
C ASP A 110 5.33 16.12 18.31
N ASP A 111 5.25 15.21 19.28
CA ASP A 111 5.95 15.30 20.58
C ASP A 111 7.29 14.54 20.63
N ASP A 112 7.74 13.97 19.50
CA ASP A 112 8.98 13.18 19.41
C ASP A 112 10.15 14.03 18.88
N ASP A 113 11.35 13.79 19.40
CA ASP A 113 12.58 14.46 18.95
C ASP A 113 13.12 13.90 17.63
N GLY A 114 12.44 12.87 17.08
CA GLY A 114 12.75 12.25 15.81
C GLY A 114 13.89 11.25 15.89
N ALA A 115 14.29 10.83 17.10
CA ALA A 115 15.30 9.80 17.31
C ALA A 115 14.79 8.40 16.92
N ASP A 116 13.47 8.17 17.00
CA ASP A 116 12.87 6.86 16.76
C ASP A 116 12.39 6.68 15.31
N ASN A 117 12.66 5.49 14.76
CA ASN A 117 12.14 5.07 13.45
C ASN A 117 10.68 4.61 13.58
N ASN A 118 9.79 5.57 13.82
CA ASN A 118 8.37 5.31 14.01
C ASN A 118 7.70 4.88 12.71
N ARG A 119 6.97 3.77 12.79
CA ARG A 119 6.20 3.23 11.67
C ARG A 119 4.84 2.76 12.13
N ILE A 120 3.85 2.93 11.27
CA ILE A 120 2.47 2.53 11.49
C ILE A 120 1.90 1.90 10.22
N ASN A 121 0.77 1.22 10.34
CA ASN A 121 0.05 0.77 9.15
C ASN A 121 -0.67 1.97 8.49
N PRO A 122 -0.75 2.00 7.15
CA PRO A 122 -1.43 3.08 6.44
C PRO A 122 -2.89 3.32 6.88
N TRP A 123 -3.61 2.26 7.28
CA TRP A 123 -5.01 2.35 7.72
C TRP A 123 -5.21 2.83 9.17
N GLU A 124 -4.13 3.01 9.93
CA GLU A 124 -4.19 3.53 11.31
C GLU A 124 -4.15 5.07 11.34
N ALA A 125 -3.66 5.69 10.27
CA ALA A 125 -3.58 7.14 10.16
C ALA A 125 -4.85 7.75 9.55
N GLU A 126 -5.38 8.77 10.22
CA GLU A 126 -6.48 9.60 9.74
C GLU A 126 -5.94 10.93 9.21
N PHE A 127 -6.25 11.24 7.96
CA PHE A 127 -5.76 12.42 7.26
C PHE A 127 -6.87 13.47 7.17
N THR A 128 -6.65 14.60 7.82
CA THR A 128 -7.56 15.75 7.74
C THR A 128 -7.24 16.55 6.48
N GLY A 129 -7.55 16.00 5.30
CA GLY A 129 -7.16 16.60 4.02
C GLY A 129 -8.11 16.35 2.84
N LEU A 130 -8.92 15.29 2.86
CA LEU A 130 -9.97 15.09 1.87
C LEU A 130 -11.30 15.50 2.47
N GLY A 131 -11.82 16.61 1.94
CA GLY A 131 -13.05 17.25 2.40
C GLY A 131 -14.13 16.25 2.76
N SER A 132 -14.75 16.53 3.90
CA SER A 132 -16.04 15.98 4.32
C SER A 132 -17.09 16.28 3.23
N ALA A 133 -17.08 15.54 2.13
CA ALA A 133 -18.16 15.49 1.17
C ALA A 133 -19.20 14.51 1.71
N ARG A 134 -19.85 14.92 2.80
CA ARG A 134 -21.14 14.34 3.18
C ARG A 134 -22.13 14.73 2.09
N LYS A 135 -22.60 13.74 1.33
CA LYS A 135 -23.87 13.81 0.60
C LYS A 135 -24.99 13.44 1.55
#